data_AF-Q8EV15-F1
#
_entry.id   AF-Q8EV15-F1
#
_cell.length_a   1.000
_cell.length_b   1.000
_cell.length_c   1.000
_cell.angle_alpha   90.00
_cell.angle_beta   90.00
_cell.angle_gamma   90.00
#
_symmetry.space_group_name_H-M   'P 1'
#
loop_
_entity.id
_entity.type
_entity.pdbx_description
1 polymer ?
#
loop_
_entity_poly.entity_id
_entity_poly.type
_entity_poly.pdbx_seq_one_letter_code
_entity_poly.pdbx_strand_id
1 'polypeptide(L)'
;MVKNNKENKNNKVSKPFTGRYSEKEFTNIIKGCKFVDVKNFNVSFDSYEDEKTGDIIETSVFEGNMKIYKTKRQPKPIDIPPPGDDDKKTTDLSNEIKFIKDSLGIILSDMKEMKQDINYLKEKVTVLENDVSILKTDVSEHSKILQVLQFN
;
A
#
# COMPACT_ATOMS: atom_id res chain seq x y z
N MET A 1 16.29 14.46 -49.15
CA MET A 1 15.63 15.16 -48.02
C MET A 1 15.28 14.14 -46.95
N VAL A 2 15.99 14.22 -45.82
CA VAL A 2 15.90 13.31 -44.67
C VAL A 2 14.64 13.67 -43.87
N LYS A 3 13.70 12.73 -43.71
CA LYS A 3 12.61 12.87 -42.74
C LYS A 3 13.09 12.29 -41.41
N ASN A 4 13.34 13.19 -40.47
CA ASN A 4 13.78 12.91 -39.11
C ASN A 4 12.78 11.98 -38.41
N ASN A 5 13.24 10.76 -38.17
CA ASN A 5 12.60 9.81 -37.28
C ASN A 5 12.70 10.38 -35.86
N LYS A 6 11.58 10.85 -35.30
CA LYS A 6 11.49 11.12 -33.85
C LYS A 6 11.51 9.79 -33.14
N GLU A 7 12.71 9.31 -32.85
CA GLU A 7 12.93 8.21 -31.92
C GLU A 7 12.15 8.49 -30.63
N ASN A 8 11.27 7.54 -30.32
CA ASN A 8 10.43 7.54 -29.15
C ASN A 8 11.35 7.40 -27.91
N LYS A 9 11.72 8.52 -27.29
CA LYS A 9 12.60 8.60 -26.10
C LYS A 9 11.91 8.09 -24.82
N ASN A 10 11.41 6.86 -24.83
CA ASN A 10 10.95 6.17 -23.62
C ASN A 10 11.64 4.82 -23.40
N ASN A 11 12.85 4.64 -23.92
CA ASN A 11 13.78 3.65 -23.37
C ASN A 11 14.38 4.20 -22.06
N LYS A 12 13.55 4.32 -21.01
CA LYS A 12 14.08 4.24 -19.65
C LYS A 12 14.59 2.81 -19.50
N VAL A 13 15.89 2.62 -19.74
CA VAL A 13 16.60 1.42 -19.31
C VAL A 13 16.34 1.33 -17.81
N SER A 14 15.42 0.45 -17.44
CA SER A 14 15.14 0.14 -16.05
C SER A 14 16.41 -0.46 -15.48
N LYS A 15 17.15 0.30 -14.67
CA LYS A 15 18.26 -0.28 -13.91
C LYS A 15 17.69 -1.46 -13.11
N PRO A 16 18.32 -2.66 -13.16
CA PRO A 16 17.89 -3.75 -12.30
C PRO A 16 17.99 -3.29 -10.85
N PHE A 17 16.93 -3.49 -10.08
CA PHE A 17 16.97 -3.31 -8.64
C PHE A 17 17.41 -4.65 -8.04
N THR A 18 18.61 -4.68 -7.48
CA THR A 18 19.21 -5.89 -6.90
C THR A 18 19.66 -5.54 -5.49
N GLY A 19 19.30 -6.36 -4.51
CA GLY A 19 19.62 -6.13 -3.11
C GLY A 19 18.66 -6.84 -2.17
N ARG A 20 18.92 -6.71 -0.87
CA ARG A 20 18.01 -7.18 0.18
C ARG A 20 16.98 -6.10 0.47
N TYR A 21 15.71 -6.48 0.51
CA TYR A 21 14.59 -5.58 0.82
C TYR A 21 13.81 -6.16 1.99
N SER A 22 13.32 -5.30 2.88
CA SER A 22 12.27 -5.68 3.82
C SER A 22 10.97 -6.01 3.06
N GLU A 23 10.06 -6.73 3.71
CA GLU A 23 8.75 -7.05 3.15
C GLU A 23 8.00 -5.78 2.69
N LYS A 24 8.01 -4.74 3.51
CA LYS A 24 7.37 -3.45 3.21
C LYS A 24 7.97 -2.77 1.99
N GLU A 25 9.29 -2.79 1.84
CA GLU A 25 9.96 -2.20 0.68
C GLU A 25 9.62 -2.98 -0.59
N PHE A 26 9.74 -4.32 -0.54
CA PHE A 26 9.47 -5.18 -1.68
C PHE A 26 8.02 -5.09 -2.15
N THR A 27 7.06 -5.19 -1.23
CA THR A 27 5.62 -5.07 -1.53
C THR A 27 5.27 -3.73 -2.17
N ASN A 28 5.89 -2.64 -1.73
CA ASN A 28 5.72 -1.32 -2.35
C ASN A 28 6.28 -1.27 -3.78
N ILE A 29 7.46 -1.88 -4.02
CA ILE A 29 8.04 -1.98 -5.36
C ILE A 29 7.09 -2.73 -6.30
N ILE A 30 6.45 -3.80 -5.84
CA ILE A 30 5.60 -4.66 -6.67
C ILE A 30 4.11 -4.32 -6.59
N LYS A 31 3.72 -3.30 -5.82
CA LYS A 31 2.33 -2.86 -5.64
C LYS A 31 1.60 -2.61 -6.96
N GLY A 32 0.41 -3.18 -7.11
CA GLY A 32 -0.39 -3.09 -8.34
C GLY A 32 0.04 -4.07 -9.44
N CYS A 33 0.85 -5.08 -9.11
CA CYS A 33 1.04 -6.25 -9.96
C CYS A 33 -0.28 -7.00 -10.15
N LYS A 34 -0.44 -7.60 -11.33
CA LYS A 34 -1.61 -8.42 -11.67
C LYS A 34 -1.30 -9.90 -11.59
N PHE A 35 -0.11 -10.26 -12.10
CA PHE A 35 0.34 -11.63 -12.16
C PHE A 35 1.82 -11.69 -11.81
N VAL A 36 2.22 -12.81 -11.22
CA VAL A 36 3.59 -13.13 -10.84
C VAL A 36 3.88 -14.50 -11.43
N ASP A 37 4.83 -14.55 -12.36
CA ASP A 37 5.35 -15.81 -12.88
C ASP A 37 6.60 -16.16 -12.08
N VAL A 38 6.65 -17.38 -11.56
CA VAL A 38 7.78 -17.87 -10.79
C VAL A 38 8.44 -19.01 -11.58
N LYS A 39 9.77 -18.96 -11.70
CA LYS A 39 10.57 -19.98 -12.40
C LYS A 39 11.73 -20.42 -11.50
N ASN A 40 12.00 -21.73 -11.51
CA ASN A 40 13.09 -22.35 -10.75
C ASN A 40 13.00 -21.99 -9.25
N PHE A 41 11.80 -22.05 -8.69
CA PHE A 41 11.56 -21.73 -7.28
C PHE A 41 11.83 -22.95 -6.43
N ASN A 42 12.74 -22.81 -5.46
CA ASN A 42 13.02 -23.78 -4.44
C ASN A 42 12.59 -23.21 -3.08
N VAL A 43 12.14 -24.10 -2.20
CA VAL A 43 11.81 -23.77 -0.81
C VAL A 43 12.62 -24.70 0.08
N SER A 44 13.49 -24.14 0.92
CA SER A 44 14.19 -24.89 1.95
C SER A 44 13.71 -24.45 3.34
N PHE A 45 13.78 -25.39 4.28
CA PHE A 45 13.36 -25.21 5.66
C PHE A 45 14.51 -25.66 6.56
N ASP A 46 14.99 -24.76 7.40
CA ASP A 46 16.06 -25.01 8.36
C ASP A 46 15.53 -24.70 9.77
N SER A 47 15.83 -25.56 10.75
CA SER A 47 15.50 -25.34 12.16
C SER A 47 16.70 -25.61 13.04
N TYR A 48 17.03 -24.70 13.95
CA TYR A 48 18.12 -24.88 14.91
C TYR A 48 17.79 -24.22 16.25
N GLU A 49 18.42 -24.69 17.33
CA GLU A 49 18.28 -24.10 18.67
C GLU A 49 19.40 -23.08 18.90
N ASP A 50 19.05 -21.86 19.31
CA ASP A 50 20.01 -20.84 19.69
C ASP A 50 20.57 -21.17 21.09
N GLU A 51 21.83 -21.57 21.14
CA GLU A 51 22.49 -22.04 22.37
C GLU A 51 22.54 -21.02 23.52
N LYS A 52 22.35 -19.72 23.24
CA LYS A 52 22.40 -18.66 24.25
C LYS A 52 21.04 -18.40 24.87
N THR A 53 19.98 -18.50 24.07
CA THR A 53 18.62 -18.14 24.45
C THR A 53 17.75 -19.37 24.72
N GLY A 54 18.11 -20.53 24.16
CA GLY A 54 17.29 -21.75 24.14
C GLY A 54 16.14 -21.68 23.12
N ASP A 55 16.09 -20.63 22.30
CA ASP A 55 15.01 -20.44 21.34
C ASP A 55 15.20 -21.35 20.12
N ILE A 56 14.12 -22.01 19.69
CA ILE A 56 14.10 -22.73 18.41
C ILE A 56 13.83 -21.71 17.30
N ILE A 57 14.76 -21.60 16.36
CA ILE A 57 14.68 -20.72 15.19
C ILE A 57 14.35 -21.56 13.96
N GLU A 58 13.21 -21.26 13.34
CA GLU A 58 12.79 -21.85 12.07
C GLU A 58 12.93 -20.83 10.93
N THR A 59 13.66 -21.20 9.88
CA THR A 59 13.90 -20.35 8.70
C THR A 59 13.37 -21.04 7.46
N SER A 60 12.48 -20.36 6.73
CA SER A 60 12.07 -20.76 5.39
C SER A 60 12.74 -19.88 4.35
N VAL A 61 13.53 -20.47 3.45
CA VAL A 61 14.18 -19.73 2.35
C VAL A 61 13.47 -20.06 1.04
N PHE A 62 13.02 -19.00 0.38
CA PHE A 62 12.36 -19.07 -0.92
C PHE A 62 13.30 -18.48 -1.97
N GLU A 63 13.86 -19.31 -2.84
CA GLU A 63 14.86 -18.90 -3.83
C GLU A 63 14.41 -19.24 -5.24
N GLY A 64 14.46 -18.26 -6.13
CA GLY A 64 14.17 -18.48 -7.55
C GLY A 64 14.01 -17.19 -8.31
N ASN A 65 13.70 -17.31 -9.60
CA ASN A 65 13.50 -16.16 -10.47
C ASN A 65 12.01 -15.79 -10.52
N MET A 66 11.69 -14.53 -10.26
CA MET A 66 10.32 -14.01 -10.35
C MET A 66 10.20 -12.99 -11.49
N LYS A 67 9.10 -13.07 -12.25
CA LYS A 67 8.69 -12.04 -13.21
C LYS A 67 7.34 -11.48 -12.80
N ILE A 68 7.29 -10.18 -12.59
CA ILE A 68 6.11 -9.51 -12.04
C ILE A 68 5.54 -8.57 -13.11
N TYR A 69 4.26 -8.75 -13.42
CA TYR A 69 3.58 -8.03 -14.49
C TYR A 69 2.65 -6.96 -13.93
N LYS A 70 2.92 -5.70 -14.29
CA LYS A 70 2.05 -4.55 -14.03
C LYS A 70 1.52 -4.03 -15.37
N THR A 71 0.21 -4.07 -15.56
CA THR A 71 -0.42 -3.59 -16.80
C THR A 71 -1.43 -2.49 -16.50
N LYS A 72 -1.12 -1.26 -16.92
CA LYS A 72 -2.07 -0.15 -16.92
C LYS A 72 -2.74 -0.07 -18.30
N ARG A 73 -4.06 -0.23 -18.35
CA ARG A 73 -4.84 0.06 -19.57
C ARG A 73 -5.23 1.53 -19.53
N GLN A 74 -4.97 2.26 -20.61
CA GLN A 74 -5.47 3.61 -20.80
C GLN A 74 -6.32 3.58 -22.07
N PRO A 75 -7.55 4.14 -22.07
CA PRO A 75 -8.30 4.30 -23.30
C PRO A 75 -7.48 5.16 -24.27
N LYS A 76 -7.51 4.82 -25.57
CA LYS A 76 -6.91 5.68 -26.59
C LYS A 76 -7.63 7.04 -26.54
N PRO A 77 -6.90 8.17 -26.61
CA PRO A 77 -7.53 9.45 -26.87
C PRO A 77 -8.39 9.32 -28.13
N ILE A 78 -9.68 9.65 -28.02
CA ILE A 78 -10.58 9.67 -29.18
C ILE A 78 -10.22 10.97 -29.92
N ASP A 79 -9.76 10.85 -31.16
CA ASP A 79 -9.66 12.01 -32.05
C ASP A 79 -11.09 12.40 -32.42
N ILE A 80 -11.59 13.45 -31.77
CA ILE A 80 -12.91 13.98 -32.06
C ILE A 80 -12.79 14.75 -33.38
N PRO A 81 -13.49 14.35 -34.47
CA PRO A 81 -13.54 15.16 -35.68
C PRO A 81 -14.10 16.56 -35.35
N PRO A 82 -13.78 17.60 -36.16
CA PRO A 82 -14.35 18.92 -35.96
C PRO A 82 -15.87 18.82 -35.85
N PRO A 83 -16.53 19.55 -34.93
CA PRO A 83 -17.95 19.44 -34.73
C PRO A 83 -18.71 19.65 -36.05
N GLY A 84 -19.59 18.70 -36.41
CA GLY A 84 -20.56 18.91 -37.47
C GLY A 84 -21.77 19.64 -36.91
N ASP A 85 -22.54 20.35 -37.73
CA ASP A 85 -23.68 21.16 -37.28
C ASP A 85 -24.82 20.36 -36.60
N ASP A 86 -24.73 19.03 -36.55
CA ASP A 86 -25.78 18.12 -36.04
C ASP A 86 -25.43 17.45 -34.67
N ASP A 87 -24.53 18.07 -33.90
CA ASP A 87 -23.80 17.48 -32.76
C ASP A 87 -24.53 17.46 -31.40
N LYS A 88 -25.80 17.04 -31.35
CA LYS A 88 -26.55 16.99 -30.08
C LYS A 88 -26.14 15.82 -29.15
N LYS A 89 -25.44 14.80 -29.67
CA LYS A 89 -25.07 13.58 -28.92
C LYS A 89 -23.66 13.61 -28.34
N THR A 90 -22.73 14.33 -28.98
CA THR A 90 -21.35 14.53 -28.50
C THR A 90 -21.30 15.44 -27.27
N THR A 91 -22.26 16.35 -27.12
CA THR A 91 -22.43 17.21 -25.93
C THR A 91 -22.78 16.43 -24.67
N ASP A 92 -23.62 15.39 -24.75
CA ASP A 92 -24.03 14.60 -23.57
C ASP A 92 -22.87 13.80 -22.98
N LEU A 93 -22.10 13.10 -23.82
CA LEU A 93 -20.91 12.35 -23.38
C LEU A 93 -19.84 13.26 -22.78
N SER A 94 -19.64 14.46 -23.33
CA SER A 94 -18.71 15.46 -22.80
C SER A 94 -19.13 15.93 -21.40
N ASN A 95 -20.43 16.18 -21.22
CA ASN A 95 -21.01 16.58 -19.94
C ASN A 95 -20.90 15.45 -18.90
N GLU A 96 -21.19 14.21 -19.27
CA GLU A 96 -21.03 13.04 -18.41
C GLU A 96 -19.57 12.85 -17.97
N ILE A 97 -18.60 12.97 -18.90
CA ILE A 97 -17.17 12.87 -18.57
C ILE A 97 -16.75 13.99 -17.61
N LYS A 98 -17.24 15.21 -17.80
CA LYS A 98 -16.96 16.33 -16.90
C LYS A 98 -17.55 16.05 -15.51
N PHE A 99 -18.80 15.60 -15.44
CA PHE A 99 -19.45 15.23 -14.18
C PHE A 99 -18.67 14.13 -13.44
N ILE A 100 -18.21 13.10 -14.15
CA ILE A 100 -17.40 12.02 -13.57
C ILE A 100 -16.07 12.56 -13.04
N LYS A 101 -15.38 13.42 -13.78
CA LYS A 101 -14.12 14.04 -13.33
C LYS A 101 -14.32 14.88 -12.07
N ASP A 102 -15.37 15.69 -12.05
CA ASP A 102 -15.71 16.54 -10.91
C ASP A 102 -16.06 15.67 -9.68
N SER A 103 -16.86 14.61 -9.88
CA SER A 103 -17.22 13.64 -8.83
C SER A 103 -15.99 12.89 -8.29
N LEU A 104 -15.07 12.46 -9.16
CA LEU A 104 -13.81 11.84 -8.74
C LEU A 104 -12.92 12.82 -7.97
N GLY A 105 -12.94 14.11 -8.33
CA GLY A 105 -12.25 15.16 -7.59
C GLY A 105 -12.76 15.29 -6.16
N ILE A 106 -14.09 15.29 -5.97
CA ILE A 106 -14.74 15.31 -4.65
C ILE A 106 -14.35 14.08 -3.84
N ILE A 107 -14.53 12.88 -4.39
CA ILE A 107 -14.19 11.62 -3.72
C ILE A 107 -12.71 11.60 -3.28
N LEU A 108 -11.79 12.10 -4.11
CA LEU A 108 -10.37 12.18 -3.74
C LEU A 108 -10.10 13.16 -2.60
N SER A 109 -10.88 14.24 -2.51
CA SER A 109 -10.81 15.19 -1.40
C SER A 109 -11.30 14.53 -0.11
N ASP A 110 -12.49 13.93 -0.14
CA ASP A 110 -13.09 13.25 1.03
C ASP A 110 -12.18 12.12 1.53
N MET A 111 -11.57 11.36 0.62
CA MET A 111 -10.60 10.32 0.98
C MET A 111 -9.32 10.86 1.64
N LYS A 112 -8.90 12.10 1.35
CA LYS A 112 -7.76 12.72 2.03
C LYS A 112 -8.14 13.17 3.44
N GLU A 113 -9.32 13.75 3.60
CA GLU A 113 -9.88 14.16 4.89
C GLU A 113 -10.07 12.94 5.80
N MET A 114 -10.72 11.89 5.31
CA MET A 114 -10.86 10.62 6.05
C MET A 114 -9.51 10.04 6.52
N LYS A 115 -8.44 10.17 5.72
CA LYS A 115 -7.10 9.72 6.14
C LYS A 115 -6.54 10.54 7.28
N GLN A 116 -6.80 11.85 7.29
CA GLN A 116 -6.40 12.73 8.39
C GLN A 116 -7.17 12.37 9.65
N ASP A 117 -8.50 12.18 9.55
CA ASP A 117 -9.35 11.77 10.67
C ASP A 117 -8.92 10.42 11.26
N ILE A 118 -8.63 9.44 10.40
CA ILE A 118 -8.14 8.13 10.84
C ILE A 118 -6.81 8.25 11.57
N ASN A 119 -5.89 9.11 11.11
CA ASN A 119 -4.61 9.31 11.79
C ASN A 119 -4.82 9.97 13.16
N TYR A 120 -5.68 10.98 13.25
CA TYR A 120 -6.05 11.62 14.51
C TYR A 120 -6.68 10.64 15.49
N LEU A 121 -7.61 9.80 15.01
CA LEU A 121 -8.23 8.75 15.84
C LEU A 121 -7.21 7.74 16.34
N LYS A 122 -6.24 7.33 15.51
CA LYS A 122 -5.15 6.45 15.94
C LYS A 122 -4.35 7.06 17.09
N GLU A 123 -3.98 8.34 16.98
CA GLU A 123 -3.27 9.04 18.05
C GLU A 123 -4.09 9.07 19.34
N LYS A 124 -5.40 9.37 19.25
CA LYS A 124 -6.29 9.36 20.42
C LYS A 124 -6.45 7.99 21.05
N VAL A 125 -6.55 6.93 20.25
CA VAL A 125 -6.62 5.56 20.77
C VAL A 125 -5.32 5.18 21.48
N THR A 126 -4.15 5.52 20.93
CA THR A 126 -2.86 5.27 21.61
C THR A 126 -2.75 6.00 22.94
N VAL A 127 -3.23 7.24 23.04
CA VAL A 127 -3.32 7.96 24.33
C VAL A 127 -4.23 7.21 25.31
N LEU A 128 -5.42 6.79 24.86
CA LEU A 128 -6.37 6.07 25.69
C LEU A 128 -5.82 4.71 26.18
N GLU A 129 -5.10 3.99 25.33
CA GLU A 129 -4.42 2.74 25.69
C GLU A 129 -3.41 2.96 26.84
N ASN A 130 -2.64 4.06 26.79
CA ASN A 130 -1.72 4.43 27.86
C ASN A 130 -2.45 4.79 29.15
N ASP A 131 -3.48 5.63 29.08
CA ASP A 131 -4.28 6.03 30.26
C ASP A 131 -4.91 4.81 30.94
N VAL A 132 -5.45 3.86 30.16
CA VAL A 132 -6.02 2.60 30.68
C VAL A 132 -4.94 1.73 31.32
N SER A 133 -3.72 1.71 30.79
CA SER A 133 -2.60 0.97 31.38
C SER A 133 -2.20 1.54 32.75
N ILE A 134 -2.16 2.87 32.86
CA ILE A 134 -1.90 3.57 34.13
C ILE A 134 -3.01 3.26 35.14
N LEU A 135 -4.28 3.42 34.74
CA LEU A 135 -5.42 3.12 35.61
C LEU A 135 -5.43 1.66 36.11
N LYS A 136 -5.05 0.70 35.27
CA LYS A 136 -4.91 -0.71 35.69
C LYS A 136 -3.84 -0.87 36.77
N THR A 137 -2.73 -0.15 36.65
CA THR A 137 -1.66 -0.14 37.66
C THR A 137 -2.15 0.46 38.97
N ASP A 138 -2.73 1.66 38.94
CA ASP A 138 -3.23 2.37 40.12
C ASP A 138 -4.29 1.55 40.87
N VAL A 139 -5.24 0.94 40.16
CA VAL A 139 -6.28 0.08 40.76
C VAL A 139 -5.66 -1.16 41.40
N SER A 140 -4.65 -1.76 40.78
CA SER A 140 -3.92 -2.91 41.35
C SER A 140 -3.19 -2.53 42.64
N GLU A 141 -2.55 -1.36 42.67
CA GLU A 141 -1.88 -0.85 43.86
C GLU A 141 -2.85 -0.54 45.00
N HIS A 142 -3.97 0.15 44.72
CA HIS A 142 -5.01 0.38 45.71
C HIS A 142 -5.59 -0.92 46.27
N SER A 143 -5.80 -1.93 45.42
CA SER A 143 -6.26 -3.25 45.85
C SER A 143 -5.30 -3.90 46.84
N LYS A 144 -3.98 -3.82 46.58
CA LYS A 144 -2.94 -4.32 47.50
C LYS A 144 -2.95 -3.57 48.84
N ILE A 145 -3.08 -2.23 48.81
CA ILE A 145 -3.14 -1.42 50.03
C ILE A 145 -4.35 -1.80 50.89
N LEU A 146 -5.52 -1.96 50.28
CA LEU A 146 -6.74 -2.37 51.00
C LEU A 146 -6.60 -3.74 51.65
N GLN A 147 -5.95 -4.70 50.98
CA GLN A 147 -5.67 -6.00 51.58
C GLN A 147 -4.82 -5.86 52.84
N VAL A 148 -3.72 -5.09 52.79
CA VAL A 148 -2.86 -4.87 53.97
C VAL A 148 -3.62 -4.22 55.12
N LEU A 149 -4.50 -3.25 54.84
CA LEU A 149 -5.30 -2.58 55.87
C LEU A 149 -6.36 -3.49 56.50
N GLN A 150 -6.85 -4.51 55.79
CA GLN A 150 -7.82 -5.47 56.33
C GLN A 150 -7.20 -6.49 57.30
N PHE A 151 -5.86 -6.62 57.32
CA PHE A 151 -5.14 -7.53 58.20
C PHE A 151 -4.52 -6.85 59.44
N ASN A 152 -4.76 -5.55 59.65
CA ASN A 152 -4.38 -4.79 60.85
C ASN A 152 -5.62 -4.40 61.66
#